data_AF-A0A1X7V127-F1
#
_entry.id   AF-A0A1X7V127-F1
#
_cell.length_a   1.000
_cell.length_b   1.000
_cell.length_c   1.000
_cell.angle_alpha   90.00
_cell.angle_beta   90.00
_cell.angle_gamma   90.00
#
_symmetry.space_group_name_H-M   'P 1'
#
loop_
_entity.id
_entity.type
_entity.pdbx_description
1 polymer ?
#
loop_
_entity_poly.entity_id
_entity_poly.type
_entity_poly.pdbx_seq_one_letter_code
_entity_poly.pdbx_strand_id
1 'polypeptide(L)'
;MKFWTLKYYQPYGSIAHASQQTKCQRSHEISHLRDQLTGEKDHCQLIDEVQLLSKDNEEELLKELNFSIDISAEQSLGIKADLCLPWNKLRVMKRWLKAWKINMSSERKQRTAMKNDLEVIDRSQILSERVVSSHYLRHLITSSTFILL
;
A
#
# COMPACT_ATOMS: atom_id res chain seq x y z
N MET A 1 -7.82 57.08 -25.03
CA MET A 1 -6.94 56.31 -24.13
C MET A 1 -7.80 55.76 -22.99
N LYS A 2 -8.02 54.45 -22.92
CA LYS A 2 -8.77 53.81 -21.82
C LYS A 2 -7.79 53.42 -20.73
N PHE A 3 -7.90 54.07 -19.58
CA PHE A 3 -7.16 53.74 -18.36
C PHE A 3 -7.63 52.37 -17.85
N TRP A 4 -6.74 51.40 -17.83
CA TRP A 4 -6.96 50.14 -17.11
C TRP A 4 -6.82 50.41 -15.62
N THR A 5 -7.93 50.38 -14.89
CA THR A 5 -7.91 50.36 -13.44
C THR A 5 -7.32 49.04 -12.98
N LEU A 6 -6.05 49.06 -12.57
CA LEU A 6 -5.44 48.02 -11.75
C LEU A 6 -6.31 47.84 -10.51
N LYS A 7 -7.11 46.77 -10.48
CA LYS A 7 -7.76 46.28 -9.26
C LYS A 7 -6.65 45.86 -8.32
N TYR A 8 -6.40 46.69 -7.31
CA TYR A 8 -5.53 46.38 -6.19
C TYR A 8 -5.97 45.06 -5.56
N TYR A 9 -5.04 44.11 -5.50
CA TYR A 9 -5.18 42.84 -4.80
C TYR A 9 -5.29 43.17 -3.30
N GLN A 10 -6.50 43.06 -2.72
CA GLN A 10 -6.67 43.19 -1.27
C GLN A 10 -6.08 41.93 -0.60
N PRO A 11 -5.26 42.07 0.46
CA PRO A 11 -4.76 40.92 1.19
C PRO A 11 -5.93 40.26 1.93
N TYR A 12 -6.37 39.10 1.46
CA TYR A 12 -7.43 38.34 2.11
C TYR A 12 -7.03 37.95 3.54
N GLY A 13 -7.93 38.15 4.49
CA GLY A 13 -7.74 37.72 5.88
C GLY A 13 -7.39 36.23 6.00
N SER A 14 -6.74 35.89 7.13
CA SER A 14 -6.28 34.53 7.44
C SER A 14 -7.31 33.46 7.05
N ILE A 15 -6.86 32.47 6.27
CA ILE A 15 -7.67 31.34 5.77
C ILE A 15 -8.36 30.62 6.93
N ALA A 16 -7.79 30.66 8.14
CA ALA A 16 -8.35 30.04 9.34
C ALA A 16 -9.80 30.47 9.60
N HIS A 17 -10.15 31.74 9.38
CA HIS A 17 -11.46 32.31 9.70
C HIS A 17 -12.47 32.34 8.54
N ALA A 18 -12.11 31.80 7.37
CA ALA A 18 -13.01 31.78 6.22
C ALA A 18 -14.11 30.70 6.36
N SER A 19 -15.28 30.97 5.78
CA SER A 19 -16.38 29.98 5.70
C SER A 19 -15.97 28.76 4.85
N GLN A 20 -16.60 27.61 5.09
CA GLN A 20 -16.29 26.37 4.36
C GLN A 20 -16.50 26.53 2.84
N GLN A 21 -17.57 27.20 2.42
CA GLN A 21 -17.84 27.45 1.00
C GLN A 21 -16.73 28.27 0.33
N THR A 22 -16.25 29.33 1.00
CA THR A 22 -15.14 30.14 0.50
C THR A 22 -13.84 29.35 0.43
N LYS A 23 -13.57 28.47 1.40
CA LYS A 23 -12.41 27.56 1.38
C LYS A 23 -12.48 26.60 0.19
N CYS A 24 -13.63 25.96 -0.03
CA CYS A 24 -13.83 25.05 -1.16
C CYS A 24 -13.65 25.77 -2.51
N GLN A 25 -14.23 26.96 -2.67
CA GLN A 25 -14.10 27.73 -3.91
C GLN A 25 -12.65 28.12 -4.20
N ARG A 26 -11.93 28.65 -3.19
CA ARG A 26 -10.50 29.00 -3.34
C ARG A 26 -9.64 27.78 -3.65
N SER A 27 -9.90 26.65 -2.99
CA SER A 27 -9.19 25.40 -3.27
C SER A 27 -9.42 24.92 -4.70
N HIS A 28 -10.64 25.06 -5.21
CA HIS A 28 -10.98 24.71 -6.58
C HIS A 28 -10.27 25.63 -7.60
N GLU A 29 -10.26 26.94 -7.35
CA GLU A 29 -9.53 27.90 -8.18
C GLU A 29 -8.02 27.61 -8.21
N ILE A 30 -7.42 27.29 -7.07
CA ILE A 30 -5.99 26.92 -6.99
C ILE A 30 -5.71 25.61 -7.74
N SER A 31 -6.55 24.59 -7.56
CA SER A 31 -6.41 23.31 -8.28
C SER A 31 -6.47 23.52 -9.78
N HIS A 32 -7.46 24.28 -10.26
CA HIS A 32 -7.63 24.58 -11.68
C HIS A 32 -6.44 25.36 -12.26
N LEU A 33 -5.84 26.27 -11.47
CA LEU A 33 -4.62 26.97 -11.89
C LEU A 33 -3.41 26.03 -11.97
N ARG A 34 -3.29 25.06 -11.04
CA ARG A 34 -2.23 24.04 -11.08
C ARG A 34 -2.36 23.17 -12.33
N ASP A 35 -3.55 22.67 -12.61
CA ASP A 35 -3.83 21.87 -13.80
C ASP A 35 -3.41 22.61 -15.09
N GLN A 36 -3.67 23.92 -15.16
CA GLN A 36 -3.32 24.75 -16.32
C GLN A 36 -1.82 25.01 -16.46
N LEU A 37 -1.10 25.20 -15.35
CA LEU A 37 0.31 25.57 -15.35
C LEU A 37 1.24 24.36 -15.43
N THR A 38 0.87 23.28 -14.77
CA THR A 38 1.72 22.12 -14.51
C THR A 38 1.36 20.95 -15.44
N GLY A 39 0.19 20.97 -16.06
CA GLY A 39 -0.33 19.87 -16.88
C GLY A 39 -0.51 18.61 -16.02
N GLU A 40 -0.18 17.43 -16.55
CA GLU A 40 -0.27 16.15 -15.80
C GLU A 40 0.79 15.95 -14.70
N LYS A 41 1.66 16.94 -14.43
CA LYS A 41 2.76 16.82 -13.44
C LYS A 41 2.42 17.38 -12.05
N ASP A 42 1.13 17.51 -11.72
CA ASP A 42 0.64 18.05 -10.46
C ASP A 42 1.27 17.43 -9.21
N HIS A 43 1.58 16.13 -9.26
CA HIS A 43 2.18 15.40 -8.15
C HIS A 43 3.60 15.89 -7.79
N CYS A 44 4.39 16.34 -8.77
CA CYS A 44 5.76 16.81 -8.51
C CYS A 44 5.75 18.13 -7.75
N GLN A 45 4.86 19.05 -8.13
CA GLN A 45 4.71 20.33 -7.45
C GLN A 45 4.26 20.14 -6.00
N LEU A 46 3.34 19.22 -5.74
CA LEU A 46 2.89 18.90 -4.37
C LEU A 46 4.03 18.33 -3.51
N ILE A 47 4.90 17.50 -4.09
CA ILE A 47 6.07 16.96 -3.38
C ILE A 47 7.03 18.09 -3.00
N ASP A 48 7.31 19.00 -3.92
CA ASP A 48 8.19 20.15 -3.67
C ASP A 48 7.60 21.09 -2.61
N GLU A 49 6.30 21.34 -2.65
CA GLU A 49 5.58 22.14 -1.65
C GLU A 49 5.68 21.52 -0.24
N VAL A 50 5.56 20.19 -0.13
CA VAL A 50 5.71 19.47 1.14
C VAL A 50 7.16 19.52 1.64
N GLN A 51 8.14 19.38 0.74
CA GLN A 51 9.56 19.48 1.10
C GLN A 51 9.98 20.87 1.60
N LEU A 52 9.25 21.92 1.20
CA LEU A 52 9.47 23.29 1.64
C LEU A 52 8.86 23.60 3.03
N LEU A 53 8.06 22.69 3.61
CA LEU A 53 7.51 22.88 4.95
C LEU A 53 8.63 22.83 6.00
N SER A 54 8.48 23.62 7.06
CA SER A 54 9.35 23.49 8.23
C SER A 54 9.09 22.14 8.92
N LYS A 55 10.15 21.57 9.51
CA LYS A 55 10.09 20.29 10.22
C LYS A 55 8.99 20.25 11.29
N ASP A 56 8.76 21.37 11.97
CA ASP A 56 7.70 21.48 12.99
C ASP A 56 6.29 21.30 12.39
N ASN A 57 6.03 21.87 11.21
CA ASN A 57 4.76 21.75 10.51
C ASN A 57 4.59 20.34 9.91
N GLU A 58 5.69 19.72 9.47
CA GLU A 58 5.70 18.33 9.00
C GLU A 58 5.31 17.37 10.14
N GLU A 59 5.88 17.54 11.33
CA GLU A 59 5.53 16.73 12.51
C GLU A 59 4.07 16.93 12.96
N GLU A 60 3.54 18.15 12.90
CA GLU A 60 2.13 18.42 13.20
C GLU A 60 1.21 17.72 12.19
N LEU A 61 1.51 17.81 10.89
CA LEU A 61 0.75 17.11 9.85
C LEU A 61 0.83 15.59 10.01
N LEU A 62 2.00 15.05 10.34
CA LEU A 62 2.17 13.62 10.60
C LEU A 62 1.38 13.16 11.83
N LYS A 63 1.26 14.01 12.87
CA LYS A 63 0.40 13.75 14.04
C LYS A 63 -1.08 13.81 13.66
N GLU A 64 -1.51 14.77 12.85
CA GLU A 64 -2.90 14.91 12.39
C GLU A 64 -3.34 13.74 11.51
N LEU A 65 -2.46 13.25 10.64
CA LEU A 65 -2.76 12.21 9.66
C LEU A 65 -3.06 10.83 10.28
N ASN A 66 -2.80 10.63 11.59
CA ASN A 66 -3.21 9.44 12.36
C ASN A 66 -3.01 8.11 11.62
N PHE A 67 -1.89 7.96 10.91
CA PHE A 67 -1.62 6.77 10.12
C PHE A 67 -1.53 5.54 11.03
N SER A 68 -2.46 4.60 10.83
CA SER A 68 -2.39 3.25 11.36
C SER A 68 -1.89 2.35 10.25
N ILE A 69 -0.72 1.75 10.43
CA ILE A 69 -0.18 0.78 9.47
C ILE A 69 -0.62 -0.60 9.93
N ASP A 70 -1.47 -1.24 9.12
CA ASP A 70 -1.95 -2.59 9.40
C ASP A 70 -1.19 -3.61 8.54
N ILE A 71 -0.49 -4.55 9.19
CA ILE A 71 0.30 -5.60 8.54
C ILE A 71 -0.51 -6.89 8.50
N SER A 72 -0.70 -7.44 7.28
CA SER A 72 -1.51 -8.64 7.04
C SER A 72 -0.93 -9.89 7.71
N ALA A 73 -1.69 -10.99 7.73
CA ALA A 73 -1.22 -12.26 8.25
C ALA A 73 -0.05 -12.82 7.43
N GLU A 74 -0.12 -12.81 6.10
CA GLU A 74 0.96 -13.32 5.26
C GLU A 74 2.23 -12.47 5.40
N GLN A 75 2.09 -11.13 5.37
CA GLN A 75 3.22 -10.22 5.52
C GLN A 75 3.93 -10.40 6.87
N SER A 76 3.16 -10.50 7.95
CA SER A 76 3.73 -10.75 9.28
C SER A 76 4.42 -12.11 9.40
N LEU A 77 3.95 -13.11 8.66
CA LEU A 77 4.58 -14.43 8.58
C LEU A 77 5.89 -14.36 7.77
N GLY A 78 5.90 -13.58 6.68
CA GLY A 78 7.11 -13.26 5.90
C GLY A 78 8.18 -12.61 6.77
N ILE A 79 7.85 -11.53 7.48
CA ILE A 79 8.77 -10.85 8.41
C ILE A 79 9.33 -11.83 9.45
N LYS A 80 8.49 -12.72 9.98
CA LYS A 80 8.92 -13.75 10.93
C LYS A 80 9.91 -14.73 10.29
N ALA A 81 9.68 -15.14 9.04
CA ALA A 81 10.55 -16.06 8.30
C ALA A 81 11.88 -15.38 7.95
N ASP A 82 11.85 -14.18 7.39
CA ASP A 82 13.02 -13.41 6.97
C ASP A 82 13.96 -13.10 8.13
N LEU A 83 13.40 -12.73 9.28
CA LEU A 83 14.15 -12.42 10.49
C LEU A 83 14.45 -13.66 11.35
N CYS A 84 14.04 -14.86 10.90
CA CYS A 84 14.20 -16.12 11.63
C CYS A 84 13.68 -16.07 13.09
N LEU A 85 12.63 -15.29 13.35
CA LEU A 85 12.19 -15.01 14.72
C LEU A 85 11.36 -16.17 15.30
N PRO A 86 11.62 -16.58 16.55
CA PRO A 86 10.71 -17.45 17.28
C PRO A 86 9.46 -16.65 17.73
N TRP A 87 8.33 -17.35 17.93
CA TRP A 87 7.03 -16.74 18.23
C TRP A 87 7.00 -15.85 19.48
N ASN A 88 7.81 -16.17 20.49
CA ASN A 88 7.98 -15.33 21.69
C ASN A 88 8.61 -13.96 21.35
N LYS A 89 9.66 -13.92 20.51
CA LYS A 89 10.31 -12.68 20.09
C LYS A 89 9.42 -11.86 19.16
N LEU A 90 8.68 -12.52 18.27
CA LEU A 90 7.68 -11.85 17.42
C LEU A 90 6.58 -11.15 18.25
N ARG A 91 6.12 -11.78 19.34
CA ARG A 91 5.15 -11.15 20.26
C ARG A 91 5.69 -9.91 20.96
N VAL A 92 6.97 -9.92 21.34
CA VAL A 92 7.64 -8.74 21.92
C VAL A 92 7.74 -7.62 20.87
N MET A 93 8.21 -7.95 19.67
CA MET A 93 8.31 -7.00 18.56
C MET A 93 6.95 -6.38 18.23
N LYS A 94 5.89 -7.20 18.12
CA LYS A 94 4.52 -6.73 17.91
C LYS A 94 4.06 -5.75 19.00
N ARG A 95 4.39 -6.00 20.28
CA ARG A 95 4.06 -5.08 21.38
C ARG A 95 4.76 -3.74 21.21
N TRP A 96 6.03 -3.75 20.79
CA TRP A 96 6.79 -2.52 20.54
C TRP A 96 6.21 -1.76 19.36
N LEU A 97 5.95 -2.43 18.24
CA LEU A 97 5.36 -1.83 17.03
C LEU A 97 3.98 -1.21 17.28
N LYS A 98 3.19 -1.77 18.20
CA LYS A 98 1.90 -1.20 18.60
C LYS A 98 2.03 0.21 19.20
N ALA A 99 3.13 0.51 19.89
CA ALA A 99 3.38 1.86 20.41
C ALA A 99 3.52 2.89 19.26
N TRP A 100 4.01 2.43 18.10
CA TRP A 100 4.17 3.20 16.87
C TRP A 100 2.94 3.12 15.96
N LYS A 101 1.77 2.68 16.47
CA LYS A 101 0.53 2.53 15.69
C LYS A 101 0.63 1.55 14.51
N ILE A 102 1.60 0.63 14.56
CA ILE A 102 1.73 -0.46 13.59
C ILE A 102 1.03 -1.69 14.17
N ASN A 103 -0.10 -2.08 13.58
CA ASN A 103 -0.86 -3.25 14.01
C ASN A 103 -0.49 -4.46 13.17
N MET A 104 0.18 -5.43 13.77
CA MET A 104 0.36 -6.74 13.16
C MET A 104 -0.84 -7.65 13.43
N SER A 105 -1.13 -8.54 12.48
CA SER A 105 -2.06 -9.66 12.66
C SER A 105 -1.75 -10.51 13.92
N SER A 106 -2.73 -11.26 14.42
CA SER A 106 -2.51 -12.13 15.59
C SER A 106 -1.75 -13.40 15.22
N GLU A 107 -1.00 -13.96 16.18
CA GLU A 107 -0.29 -15.23 15.98
C GLU A 107 -1.23 -16.35 15.50
N ARG A 108 -2.46 -16.39 16.03
CA ARG A 108 -3.46 -17.37 15.59
C ARG A 108 -3.77 -17.22 14.10
N LYS A 109 -4.00 -16.00 13.63
CA LYS A 109 -4.24 -15.71 12.20
C LYS A 109 -3.04 -16.09 11.34
N GLN A 110 -1.82 -15.82 11.80
CA GLN A 110 -0.58 -16.19 11.10
C GLN A 110 -0.41 -17.70 10.98
N ARG A 111 -0.68 -18.46 12.05
CA ARG A 111 -0.63 -19.93 12.03
C ARG A 111 -1.71 -20.51 11.10
N THR A 112 -2.88 -19.90 11.05
CA THR A 112 -3.93 -20.30 10.12
C THR A 112 -3.52 -20.03 8.67
N ALA A 113 -2.95 -18.86 8.38
CA ALA A 113 -2.41 -18.55 7.04
C ALA A 113 -1.33 -19.58 6.64
N MET A 114 -0.36 -19.83 7.52
CA MET A 114 0.67 -20.84 7.29
C MET A 114 0.10 -22.24 7.03
N LYS A 115 -0.96 -22.64 7.75
CA LYS A 115 -1.63 -23.92 7.53
C LYS A 115 -2.28 -23.96 6.14
N ASN A 116 -2.98 -22.90 5.75
CA ASN A 116 -3.64 -22.82 4.44
C ASN A 116 -2.60 -22.89 3.31
N ASP A 117 -1.47 -22.19 3.45
CA ASP A 117 -0.39 -22.21 2.46
C ASP A 117 0.18 -23.63 2.28
N LEU A 118 0.37 -24.36 3.38
CA LEU A 118 0.83 -25.75 3.34
C LEU A 118 -0.18 -26.68 2.66
N GLU A 119 -1.49 -26.52 2.93
CA GLU A 119 -2.53 -27.32 2.27
C GLU A 119 -2.58 -27.05 0.75
N VAL A 120 -2.30 -25.81 0.33
CA VAL A 120 -2.22 -25.46 -1.10
C VAL A 120 -1.00 -26.13 -1.75
N ILE A 121 0.16 -26.09 -1.11
CA ILE A 121 1.38 -26.75 -1.59
C ILE A 121 1.17 -28.25 -1.73
N ASP A 122 0.62 -28.91 -0.70
CA ASP A 122 0.36 -30.36 -0.70
C ASP A 122 -0.57 -30.77 -1.86
N ARG A 123 -1.68 -30.05 -2.06
CA ARG A 123 -2.57 -30.28 -3.19
C ARG A 123 -1.88 -30.09 -4.54
N SER A 124 -1.03 -29.07 -4.69
CA SER A 124 -0.31 -28.82 -5.93
C SER A 124 0.69 -29.93 -6.25
N GLN A 125 1.36 -30.49 -5.23
CA GLN A 125 2.30 -31.60 -5.38
C GLN A 125 1.57 -32.88 -5.81
N ILE A 126 0.45 -33.21 -5.16
CA ILE A 126 -0.40 -34.36 -5.52
C ILE A 126 -0.89 -34.26 -6.98
N LEU A 127 -1.29 -33.07 -7.43
CA LEU A 127 -1.72 -32.85 -8.81
C LEU A 127 -0.56 -33.02 -9.79
N SER A 128 0.63 -32.51 -9.46
CA SER A 128 1.81 -32.67 -10.32
C SER A 128 2.21 -34.14 -10.47
N GLU A 129 2.18 -34.93 -9.39
CA GLU A 129 2.50 -36.37 -9.42
C GLU A 129 1.48 -37.16 -10.24
N ARG A 130 0.19 -36.81 -10.16
CA ARG A 130 -0.86 -37.44 -10.99
C ARG A 130 -0.72 -37.12 -12.47
N VAL A 131 -0.37 -35.89 -12.82
CA VAL A 131 -0.13 -35.48 -14.22
C VAL A 131 1.07 -36.21 -14.79
N VAL A 132 2.17 -36.28 -14.03
CA VAL A 132 3.37 -37.04 -14.40
C VAL A 132 3.04 -38.52 -14.60
N SER A 133 2.32 -39.13 -13.65
CA SER A 133 1.89 -40.54 -13.74
C SER A 133 0.98 -40.80 -14.95
N SER A 134 0.07 -39.88 -15.27
CA SER A 134 -0.79 -39.99 -16.47
C SER A 134 0.03 -39.91 -17.76
N HIS A 135 1.04 -39.05 -17.82
CA HIS A 135 1.90 -38.91 -19.00
C HIS A 135 2.76 -40.16 -19.23
N TYR A 136 3.28 -40.78 -18.18
CA TYR A 136 3.98 -42.06 -18.27
C TYR A 136 3.07 -43.20 -18.74
N LEU A 137 1.84 -43.28 -18.22
CA LEU A 137 0.88 -44.29 -18.66
C LEU A 137 0.47 -44.10 -20.13
N ARG A 138 0.26 -42.86 -20.59
CA ARG A 138 -0.01 -42.58 -22.01
C ARG A 138 1.15 -42.99 -22.90
N HIS A 139 2.39 -42.75 -22.49
CA HIS A 139 3.58 -43.13 -23.25
C HIS A 139 3.77 -44.65 -23.32
N LEU A 140 3.46 -45.38 -22.24
CA LEU A 140 3.51 -46.85 -22.24
C LEU A 140 2.44 -47.47 -23.14
N ILE A 141 1.24 -46.90 -23.14
CA ILE A 141 0.14 -47.36 -24.01
C ILE A 141 0.49 -47.10 -25.49
N THR A 142 1.01 -45.93 -25.84
CA THR A 142 1.39 -45.62 -27.23
C THR A 142 2.61 -46.42 -27.71
N SER A 143 3.58 -46.68 -26.83
CA SER A 143 4.72 -47.57 -27.15
C SER A 143 4.29 -49.03 -27.30
N SER A 144 3.32 -49.51 -26.50
CA SER A 144 2.81 -50.89 -26.62
C SER A 144 1.97 -51.10 -27.88
N THR A 145 1.26 -50.07 -28.38
CA THR A 145 0.54 -50.16 -29.66
C THR A 145 1.44 -50.16 -30.88
N PHE A 146 2.67 -49.65 -30.77
CA PHE A 146 3.63 -49.59 -31.88
C PHE A 146 4.42 -50.91 -32.08
N ILE A 147 4.37 -51.83 -31.11
CA ILE A 147 5.05 -53.13 -31.15
C ILE A 147 4.14 -54.24 -31.72
N LEU A 148 2.83 -53.97 -31.86
CA LEU A 148 1.82 -54.94 -32.31
C LEU A 148 1.30 -54.70 -33.75
N LEU A 149 1.96 -53.85 -34.53
CA LEU A 149 1.74 -53.64 -35.97
C LEU A 149 2.99 -54.09 -36.74
#